data_AF-A0A259DLD9-F1
#
_entry.id   AF-A0A259DLD9-F1
#
_cell.length_a   1.000
_cell.length_b   1.000
_cell.length_c   1.000
_cell.angle_alpha   90.00
_cell.angle_beta   90.00
_cell.angle_gamma   90.00
#
_symmetry.space_group_name_H-M   'P 1'
#
loop_
_entity.id
_entity.type
_entity.pdbx_description
1 polymer ?
#
loop_
_entity_poly.entity_id
_entity_poly.type
_entity_poly.pdbx_seq_one_letter_code
_entity_poly.pdbx_strand_id
1 'polypeptide(L)'
;ALKTWNFDKTLTVGNDGLFAYDLPNNPAGRRYLFTFCNDKLVAFDQEIEPAFRSFIVIASNYANLYGNPLKVIPYSGVVANGEKNLLAMFWRKGSDFIGVKYALYPISEQLSMTWQVNNNCWQAPR
;
A
#
# COMPACT_ATOMS: atom_id res chain seq x y z
N ALA A 1 18.56 1.89 -7.56
CA ALA A 1 18.87 0.47 -7.86
C ALA A 1 17.60 -0.35 -7.73
N LEU A 2 16.91 -0.58 -8.85
CA LEU A 2 15.83 -1.58 -9.02
C LEU A 2 16.34 -2.81 -9.82
N LYS A 3 17.62 -2.80 -10.25
CA LYS A 3 18.23 -3.80 -11.12
C LYS A 3 18.32 -5.21 -10.53
N THR A 4 18.08 -5.37 -9.22
CA THR A 4 18.09 -6.68 -8.55
C THR A 4 16.70 -7.30 -8.42
N TRP A 5 15.63 -6.57 -8.75
CA TRP A 5 14.27 -7.07 -8.71
C TRP A 5 13.86 -7.50 -10.12
N ASN A 6 13.55 -8.78 -10.28
CA ASN A 6 13.06 -9.36 -11.52
C ASN A 6 11.54 -9.41 -11.46
N PHE A 7 10.88 -8.51 -12.18
CA PHE A 7 9.43 -8.49 -12.34
C PHE A 7 9.02 -9.23 -13.61
N ASP A 8 7.89 -9.92 -13.56
CA ASP A 8 7.30 -10.53 -14.76
C ASP A 8 6.89 -9.46 -15.77
N LYS A 9 6.18 -8.47 -15.23
CA LYS A 9 5.54 -7.43 -15.99
C LYS A 9 5.62 -6.12 -15.23
N THR A 10 5.81 -5.05 -15.98
CA THR A 10 5.63 -3.69 -15.52
C THR A 10 4.58 -2.99 -16.38
N LEU A 11 3.80 -2.10 -15.78
CA LEU A 11 2.74 -1.36 -16.46
C LEU A 11 2.68 0.06 -15.89
N THR A 12 2.84 1.06 -16.74
CA THR A 12 2.71 2.47 -16.36
C THR A 12 1.26 2.81 -16.05
N VAL A 13 1.03 3.57 -14.97
CA VAL A 13 -0.30 3.96 -14.48
C VAL A 13 -0.33 5.47 -14.33
N GLY A 14 -1.07 6.15 -15.21
CA GLY A 14 -1.00 7.60 -15.31
C GLY A 14 0.43 8.07 -15.62
N ASN A 15 0.76 9.28 -15.19
CA ASN A 15 2.09 9.88 -15.45
C ASN A 15 3.13 9.51 -14.40
N ASP A 16 2.68 9.17 -13.19
CA ASP A 16 3.53 9.08 -12.00
C ASP A 16 3.56 7.67 -11.39
N GLY A 17 2.82 6.70 -11.93
CA GLY A 17 2.70 5.36 -11.37
C GLY A 17 3.33 4.27 -12.23
N LEU A 18 3.90 3.25 -11.58
CA LEU A 18 4.37 2.02 -12.21
C LEU A 18 3.89 0.83 -11.39
N PHE A 19 2.99 0.03 -11.96
CA PHE A 19 2.73 -1.30 -11.44
C PHE A 19 3.87 -2.23 -11.83
N ALA A 20 4.27 -3.08 -10.90
CA ALA A 20 5.14 -4.22 -11.16
C ALA A 20 4.56 -5.47 -10.51
N TYR A 21 4.80 -6.62 -11.14
CA TYR A 21 4.25 -7.90 -10.71
C TYR A 21 5.39 -8.88 -10.46
N ASP A 22 5.27 -9.66 -9.38
CA ASP A 22 6.13 -10.82 -9.15
C ASP A 22 6.08 -11.79 -10.35
N LEU A 23 7.13 -12.61 -10.49
CA LEU A 23 7.18 -13.70 -11.47
C LEU A 23 6.01 -14.69 -11.29
N PRO A 24 5.49 -15.32 -12.36
CA PRO A 24 4.33 -16.21 -12.26
C PRO A 24 4.56 -17.43 -11.36
N ASN A 25 5.82 -17.83 -11.19
CA ASN A 25 6.24 -18.92 -10.33
C ASN A 25 6.54 -18.49 -8.88
N ASN A 26 6.44 -17.19 -8.57
CA ASN A 26 6.62 -16.70 -7.22
C ASN A 26 5.35 -17.03 -6.41
N PRO A 27 5.45 -17.83 -5.35
CA PRO A 27 4.28 -18.25 -4.57
C PRO A 27 3.55 -17.07 -3.90
N ALA A 28 4.21 -15.92 -3.74
CA ALA A 28 3.59 -14.74 -3.17
C ALA A 28 2.71 -13.98 -4.19
N GLY A 29 2.99 -14.10 -5.50
CA GLY A 29 2.18 -13.51 -6.58
C GLY A 29 1.86 -12.01 -6.40
N ARG A 30 2.78 -11.23 -5.83
CA ARG A 30 2.45 -9.87 -5.35
C ARG A 30 2.44 -8.86 -6.49
N ARG A 31 1.64 -7.82 -6.27
CA ARG A 31 1.65 -6.59 -7.06
C ARG A 31 2.27 -5.46 -6.24
N TYR A 32 3.05 -4.64 -6.92
CA TYR A 32 3.70 -3.47 -6.39
C TYR A 32 3.24 -2.24 -7.16
N LEU A 33 3.05 -1.13 -6.47
CA LEU A 33 2.86 0.18 -7.09
C LEU A 33 4.00 1.09 -6.64
N PHE A 34 4.80 1.53 -7.61
CA PHE A 34 5.79 2.57 -7.41
C PHE A 34 5.20 3.89 -7.86
N THR A 35 5.24 4.91 -7.00
CA THR A 35 4.74 6.24 -7.30
C THR A 35 5.89 7.25 -7.27
N PHE A 36 6.02 7.99 -8.35
CA PHE A 36 7.06 8.96 -8.59
C PHE A 36 6.52 10.39 -8.45
N CYS A 37 7.42 11.33 -8.19
CA CYS A 37 7.13 12.75 -8.13
C CYS A 37 8.40 13.46 -8.60
N ASN A 38 8.31 14.19 -9.72
CA ASN A 38 9.47 14.82 -10.37
C ASN A 38 10.64 13.84 -10.57
N ASP A 39 10.35 12.69 -11.20
CA ASP A 39 11.29 11.60 -11.49
C ASP A 39 11.94 10.93 -10.26
N LYS A 40 11.47 11.23 -9.04
CA LYS A 40 11.92 10.60 -7.80
C LYS A 40 10.86 9.66 -7.26
N LEU A 41 11.26 8.45 -6.87
CA LEU A 41 10.39 7.51 -6.18
C LEU A 41 10.02 8.10 -4.81
N VAL A 42 8.72 8.31 -4.56
CA VAL A 42 8.24 8.91 -3.30
C VAL A 42 7.26 8.05 -2.54
N ALA A 43 6.60 7.09 -3.19
CA ALA A 43 5.79 6.10 -2.50
C ALA A 43 5.91 4.72 -3.14
N PHE A 44 5.68 3.71 -2.32
CA PHE A 44 5.71 2.31 -2.66
C PHE A 44 4.57 1.62 -1.93
N ASP A 45 3.65 1.01 -2.68
CA ASP A 45 2.64 0.12 -2.14
C ASP A 45 2.95 -1.32 -2.53
N GLN A 46 2.84 -2.22 -1.56
CA GLN A 46 2.97 -3.65 -1.77
C GLN A 46 1.66 -4.32 -1.39
N GLU A 47 1.09 -5.06 -2.33
CA GLU A 47 0.01 -5.98 -2.02
C GLU A 47 0.58 -7.25 -1.40
N ILE A 48 -0.11 -7.70 -0.38
CA ILE A 48 0.18 -8.95 0.32
C ILE A 48 -1.09 -9.77 0.41
N GLU A 49 -0.95 -11.03 0.82
CA GLU A 49 -2.07 -11.94 0.98
C GLU A 49 -3.17 -11.29 1.83
N PRO A 50 -4.38 -11.11 1.27
CA PRO A 50 -5.44 -10.40 1.95
C PRO A 50 -6.07 -11.30 3.00
N ALA A 51 -5.65 -11.09 4.25
CA ALA A 51 -6.26 -11.72 5.41
C ALA A 51 -6.38 -10.71 6.54
N PHE A 52 -7.56 -10.62 7.16
CA PHE A 52 -7.78 -9.73 8.30
C PHE A 52 -6.80 -10.01 9.46
N ARG A 53 -6.42 -11.27 9.67
CA ARG A 53 -5.38 -11.65 10.64
C ARG A 53 -4.05 -10.95 10.34
N SER A 54 -3.63 -10.94 9.08
CA SER A 54 -2.39 -10.27 8.64
C SER A 54 -2.46 -8.76 8.87
N PHE A 55 -3.61 -8.15 8.61
CA PHE A 55 -3.85 -6.74 8.94
C PHE A 55 -3.62 -6.46 10.43
N ILE A 56 -4.22 -7.25 11.32
CA ILE A 56 -4.05 -7.09 12.78
C ILE A 56 -2.58 -7.23 13.18
N VAL A 57 -1.88 -8.26 12.69
CA VAL A 57 -0.46 -8.47 13.00
C VAL A 57 0.39 -7.26 12.58
N ILE A 58 0.19 -6.74 11.36
CA ILE A 58 0.95 -5.60 10.85
C ILE A 58 0.61 -4.33 11.64
N ALA A 59 -0.68 -4.06 11.86
CA ALA A 59 -1.12 -2.89 12.61
C ALA A 59 -0.60 -2.91 14.06
N SER A 60 -0.65 -4.06 14.73
CA SER A 60 -0.08 -4.23 16.08
C SER A 60 1.43 -4.04 16.10
N ASN A 61 2.16 -4.56 15.11
CA ASN A 61 3.60 -4.34 15.01
C ASN A 61 3.95 -2.86 14.81
N TYR A 62 3.23 -2.16 13.94
CA TYR A 62 3.43 -0.72 13.76
C TYR A 62 3.05 0.06 15.02
N ALA A 63 1.99 -0.34 15.71
CA ALA A 63 1.60 0.27 16.98
C ALA A 63 2.68 0.12 18.06
N ASN A 64 3.29 -1.06 18.17
CA ASN A 64 4.36 -1.33 19.12
C ASN A 64 5.65 -0.55 18.80
N LEU A 65 5.96 -0.37 17.51
CA LEU A 65 7.19 0.30 17.08
C LEU A 65 7.08 1.82 17.02
N TYR A 66 5.92 2.35 16.66
CA TYR A 66 5.72 3.76 16.33
C TYR A 66 4.65 4.44 17.18
N GLY A 67 4.06 3.72 18.15
CA GLY A 67 2.98 4.21 19.00
C GLY A 67 1.65 4.25 18.26
N ASN A 68 0.74 5.12 18.68
CA ASN A 68 -0.57 5.22 18.06
C ASN A 68 -0.49 5.64 16.58
N PRO A 69 -1.41 5.15 15.73
CA PRO A 69 -1.48 5.62 14.34
C PRO A 69 -1.68 7.13 14.31
N LEU A 70 -0.92 7.79 13.45
CA LEU A 70 -1.05 9.22 13.17
C LEU A 70 -2.41 9.51 12.53
N LYS A 71 -2.88 8.59 11.68
CA LYS A 71 -4.17 8.72 10.99
C LYS A 71 -4.85 7.36 10.85
N VAL A 72 -6.16 7.35 11.08
CA VAL A 72 -7.04 6.20 10.81
C VAL A 72 -8.14 6.67 9.87
N ILE A 73 -8.32 5.96 8.76
CA ILE A 73 -9.33 6.25 7.74
C ILE A 73 -10.25 5.03 7.63
N PRO A 74 -11.37 5.02 8.36
CA PRO A 74 -12.47 4.13 8.06
C PRO A 74 -13.28 4.74 6.92
N TYR A 75 -13.59 3.95 5.90
CA TYR A 75 -14.42 4.39 4.77
C TYR A 75 -15.34 3.25 4.33
N SER A 76 -16.59 3.58 4.06
CA SER A 76 -17.55 2.70 3.43
C SER A 76 -18.18 3.43 2.24
N GLY A 77 -18.43 2.73 1.14
CA GLY A 77 -19.05 3.30 -0.04
C GLY A 77 -19.52 2.25 -1.03
N VAL A 78 -20.39 2.65 -1.96
CA VAL A 78 -20.90 1.77 -3.02
C VAL A 78 -20.01 1.91 -4.27
N VAL A 79 -19.59 0.77 -4.83
CA VAL A 79 -18.87 0.65 -6.10
C VAL A 79 -19.73 -0.14 -7.09
N ALA A 80 -19.36 -0.14 -8.38
CA ALA A 80 -20.14 -0.80 -9.44
C ALA A 80 -20.47 -2.28 -9.14
N ASN A 81 -19.62 -2.97 -8.37
CA ASN A 81 -19.79 -4.38 -8.04
C ASN A 81 -20.41 -4.64 -6.64
N GLY A 82 -20.85 -3.61 -5.91
CA GLY A 82 -21.46 -3.71 -4.58
C GLY A 82 -20.81 -2.78 -3.53
N GLU A 83 -20.82 -3.16 -2.26
CA GLU A 83 -20.23 -2.35 -1.18
C GLU A 83 -18.72 -2.54 -1.04
N LYS A 84 -18.01 -1.45 -0.78
CA LYS A 84 -16.60 -1.42 -0.45
C LYS A 84 -16.42 -0.86 0.95
N ASN A 85 -15.84 -1.65 1.85
CA ASN A 85 -15.44 -1.20 3.17
C ASN A 85 -13.92 -1.16 3.25
N LEU A 86 -13.37 -0.14 3.90
CA LEU A 86 -11.93 0.08 3.96
C LEU A 86 -11.54 0.60 5.33
N LEU A 87 -10.43 0.06 5.83
CA LEU A 87 -9.73 0.59 6.98
C LEU A 87 -8.26 0.79 6.61
N ALA A 88 -7.82 2.04 6.61
CA ALA A 88 -6.41 2.38 6.46
C ALA A 88 -5.88 3.00 7.75
N MET A 89 -4.68 2.61 8.15
CA MET A 89 -3.99 3.15 9.31
C MET A 89 -2.58 3.56 8.88
N PHE A 90 -2.14 4.73 9.34
CA PHE A 90 -0.85 5.31 8.98
C PHE A 90 -0.07 5.71 10.22
N TRP A 91 1.24 5.50 10.19
CA TRP A 91 2.19 5.86 11.23
C TRP A 91 3.31 6.71 10.66
N ARG A 92 3.95 7.47 11.54
CA ARG A 92 5.16 8.21 11.24
C ARG A 92 6.38 7.36 11.59
N LYS A 93 7.29 7.18 10.63
CA LYS A 93 8.59 6.54 10.79
C LYS A 93 9.68 7.59 10.51
N GLY A 94 10.07 8.34 11.54
CA GLY A 94 11.02 9.45 11.40
C GLY A 94 10.45 10.58 10.54
N SER A 95 11.09 10.87 9.39
CA SER A 95 10.58 11.81 8.38
C SER A 95 9.54 11.22 7.44
N ASP A 96 9.39 9.90 7.44
CA ASP A 96 8.62 9.15 6.46
C ASP A 96 7.32 8.62 7.07
N PHE A 97 6.49 8.05 6.22
CA PHE A 97 5.18 7.51 6.56
C PHE A 97 5.10 6.06 6.14
N ILE A 98 4.46 5.26 6.98
CA ILE A 98 4.11 3.89 6.66
C ILE A 98 2.63 3.69 6.89
N GLY A 99 2.03 2.76 6.17
CA GLY A 99 0.62 2.47 6.31
C GLY A 99 0.28 1.02 6.07
N VAL A 100 -0.88 0.63 6.57
CA VAL A 100 -1.55 -0.62 6.21
C VAL A 100 -3.00 -0.31 5.88
N LYS A 101 -3.47 -0.87 4.77
CA LYS A 101 -4.82 -0.66 4.25
C LYS A 101 -5.45 -2.00 3.95
N TYR A 102 -6.55 -2.29 4.62
CA TYR A 102 -7.41 -3.43 4.37
C TYR A 102 -8.70 -2.95 3.70
N ALA A 103 -9.03 -3.53 2.55
CA ALA A 103 -10.24 -3.24 1.82
C ALA A 103 -11.02 -4.53 1.57
N LEU A 104 -12.29 -4.49 1.95
CA LEU A 104 -13.28 -5.51 1.68
C LEU A 104 -14.09 -5.08 0.47
N TYR A 105 -14.10 -5.92 -0.55
CA TYR A 105 -14.99 -5.83 -1.70
C TYR A 105 -16.02 -6.97 -1.62
N PRO A 106 -17.09 -6.94 -2.43
CA PRO A 106 -18.20 -7.89 -2.31
C PRO A 106 -17.82 -9.37 -2.51
N ILE A 107 -16.77 -9.62 -3.32
CA ILE A 107 -16.32 -10.99 -3.65
C ILE A 107 -14.82 -11.21 -3.38
N SER A 108 -14.15 -10.23 -2.79
CA SER A 108 -12.69 -10.28 -2.63
C SER A 108 -12.22 -9.34 -1.54
N GLU A 109 -11.03 -9.58 -1.03
CA GLU A 109 -10.36 -8.72 -0.05
C GLU A 109 -9.03 -8.25 -0.61
N GLN A 110 -8.52 -7.13 -0.11
CA GLN A 110 -7.23 -6.57 -0.49
C GLN A 110 -6.52 -6.06 0.77
N LEU A 111 -5.26 -6.46 0.92
CA LEU A 111 -4.38 -5.93 1.95
C LEU A 111 -3.15 -5.34 1.28
N SER A 112 -2.83 -4.11 1.64
CA SER A 112 -1.65 -3.41 1.13
C SER A 112 -0.90 -2.71 2.23
N MET A 113 0.43 -2.72 2.13
CA MET A 113 1.33 -1.91 2.94
C MET A 113 1.85 -0.77 2.09
N THR A 114 1.95 0.41 2.70
CA THR A 114 2.43 1.62 2.04
C THR A 114 3.69 2.12 2.75
N TRP A 115 4.67 2.56 1.97
CA TRP A 115 5.79 3.36 2.43
C TRP A 115 5.83 4.63 1.59
N GLN A 116 5.88 5.77 2.25
CA GLN A 116 5.91 7.07 1.59
C GLN A 116 6.93 7.96 2.27
N VAL A 117 7.82 8.55 1.47
CA VAL A 117 8.72 9.60 1.93
C VAL A 117 8.05 10.96 1.76
N ASN A 118 8.52 11.94 2.51
CA ASN A 118 8.05 13.31 2.37
C ASN A 118 8.31 13.83 0.94
N ASN A 119 7.34 14.51 0.35
CA ASN A 119 7.41 14.99 -1.03
C ASN A 119 6.61 16.29 -1.22
N ASN A 120 6.82 16.94 -2.37
CA ASN A 120 6.22 18.23 -2.69
C ASN A 120 5.06 18.12 -3.69
N CYS A 121 4.69 16.92 -4.12
CA CYS A 121 3.62 16.71 -5.11
C CYS A 121 2.25 16.55 -4.44
N TRP A 122 2.18 15.94 -3.25
CA TRP A 122 0.95 15.86 -2.46
C TRP A 122 1.24 15.79 -0.96
N GLN A 123 0.23 16.08 -0.15
CA GLN A 123 0.34 15.92 1.28
C GLN A 123 0.26 14.44 1.65
N ALA A 124 1.34 13.92 2.24
CA ALA A 124 1.30 12.62 2.90
C ALA A 124 0.19 12.59 3.96
N PRO A 125 -0.43 11.43 4.24
CA PRO A 125 -1.39 11.29 5.33
C PRO A 125 -0.77 11.77 6.65
N ARG A 126 -1.15 12.98 7.07
CA ARG A 126 -0.91 13.54 8.39
C ARG A 126 -2.06 13.22 9.33
#